data_AF-A0A1H0YBX3-F1
#
_entry.id   AF-A0A1H0YBX3-F1
#
_cell.length_a   1.000
_cell.length_b   1.000
_cell.length_c   1.000
_cell.angle_alpha   90.00
_cell.angle_beta   90.00
_cell.angle_gamma   90.00
#
_symmetry.space_group_name_H-M   'P 1'
#
loop_
_entity.id
_entity.type
_entity.pdbx_description
1 polymer ?
#
loop_
_entity_poly.entity_id
_entity_poly.type
_entity_poly.pdbx_seq_one_letter_code
_entity_poly.pdbx_strand_id
1 'polypeptide(L)'
;MRSREALRRAALDLAAGRPVAELSVAEVCRAAGVTRDTFYRHADAPVSLLADALRAELDSVLTGIGDLDSLSTAEGLLLDHVRAHVDVYRGALQPSLAAPVRDVLERVVAAGLEEWLERHPEIEPPAIDDLPSRAIAVAYAAGGTVAAIEVWLRSGAADVTWATRAILAASPEWWLR
;
A
#
# COMPACT_ATOMS: atom_id res chain seq x y z
N MET A 1 1.33 -23.14 -1.65
CA MET A 1 2.11 -22.05 -1.02
C MET A 1 3.44 -21.79 -1.72
N ARG A 2 4.33 -22.77 -1.91
CA ARG A 2 5.67 -22.57 -2.51
C ARG A 2 5.64 -21.86 -3.88
N SER A 3 4.74 -22.24 -4.79
CA SER A 3 4.67 -21.63 -6.13
C SER A 3 4.16 -20.18 -6.12
N ARG A 4 3.21 -19.85 -5.24
CA ARG A 4 2.71 -18.47 -5.08
C ARG A 4 3.81 -17.54 -4.57
N GLU A 5 4.57 -18.00 -3.59
CA GLU A 5 5.67 -17.23 -3.01
C GLU A 5 6.82 -17.03 -4.00
N ALA A 6 7.18 -18.06 -4.77
CA ALA A 6 8.16 -17.92 -5.84
C ALA A 6 7.71 -16.92 -6.92
N LEU A 7 6.44 -16.94 -7.30
CA LEU A 7 5.85 -16.01 -8.27
C LEU A 7 5.84 -14.56 -7.76
N ARG A 8 5.46 -14.33 -6.50
CA ARG A 8 5.48 -13.01 -5.86
C ARG A 8 6.88 -12.40 -5.85
N ARG A 9 7.86 -13.17 -5.37
CA ARG A 9 9.27 -12.74 -5.35
C ARG A 9 9.79 -12.42 -6.76
N ALA A 10 9.53 -13.29 -7.73
CA ALA A 10 9.93 -13.07 -9.11
C ALA A 10 9.30 -11.79 -9.71
N ALA A 11 8.03 -11.51 -9.41
CA ALA A 11 7.37 -10.29 -9.86
C ALA A 11 7.99 -9.04 -9.21
N LEU A 12 8.25 -9.08 -7.91
CA LEU A 12 8.87 -7.98 -7.16
C LEU A 12 10.29 -7.68 -7.64
N ASP A 13 11.14 -8.72 -7.76
CA ASP A 13 12.53 -8.60 -8.22
C ASP A 13 12.61 -8.01 -9.63
N LEU A 14 11.74 -8.45 -10.54
CA LEU A 14 11.69 -7.93 -11.91
C LEU A 14 11.18 -6.49 -11.96
N ALA A 15 10.18 -6.15 -11.15
CA ALA A 15 9.60 -4.81 -11.09
C ALA A 15 10.54 -3.77 -10.46
N ALA A 16 11.53 -4.20 -9.66
CA ALA A 16 12.56 -3.31 -9.14
C ALA A 16 13.50 -2.76 -10.24
N GLY A 17 13.62 -3.47 -11.37
CA GLY A 17 14.50 -3.06 -12.47
C GLY A 17 13.82 -2.29 -13.61
N ARG A 18 12.50 -2.42 -13.76
CA ARG A 18 11.74 -1.81 -14.87
C ARG A 18 10.23 -1.76 -14.59
N PRO A 19 9.47 -0.91 -15.30
CA PRO A 19 8.02 -0.78 -15.11
C PRO A 19 7.27 -2.11 -15.16
N VAL A 20 6.33 -2.31 -14.24
CA VAL A 20 5.54 -3.56 -14.16
C VAL A 20 4.72 -3.82 -15.43
N ALA A 21 4.34 -2.75 -16.14
CA ALA A 21 3.62 -2.82 -17.40
C ALA A 21 4.43 -3.50 -18.53
N GLU A 22 5.76 -3.55 -18.41
CA GLU A 22 6.65 -4.20 -19.39
C GLU A 22 6.91 -5.68 -19.08
N LEU A 23 6.46 -6.17 -17.91
CA LEU A 23 6.67 -7.57 -17.53
C LEU A 23 5.71 -8.49 -18.28
N SER A 24 6.25 -9.56 -18.87
CA SER A 24 5.43 -10.63 -19.43
C SER A 24 5.25 -11.80 -18.46
N VAL A 25 4.13 -12.51 -18.59
CA VAL A 25 3.88 -13.78 -17.87
C VAL A 25 5.02 -14.78 -18.07
N ALA A 26 5.59 -14.84 -19.28
CA ALA A 26 6.67 -15.76 -19.60
C ALA A 26 7.95 -15.48 -18.80
N GLU A 27 8.30 -14.21 -18.63
CA GLU A 27 9.47 -13.79 -17.87
C GLU A 27 9.30 -14.09 -16.38
N VAL A 28 8.12 -13.78 -15.82
CA VAL A 28 7.81 -14.08 -14.42
C VAL A 28 7.85 -15.60 -14.18
N CYS A 29 7.24 -16.40 -15.05
CA CYS A 29 7.28 -17.86 -14.99
C CYS A 29 8.72 -18.40 -15.02
N ARG A 30 9.56 -17.87 -15.91
CA ARG A 30 10.96 -18.27 -16.05
C ARG A 30 11.76 -17.93 -14.80
N ALA A 31 11.59 -16.72 -14.24
CA ALA A 31 12.25 -16.29 -13.01
C ALA A 31 11.79 -17.10 -11.79
N ALA A 32 10.50 -17.45 -11.72
CA ALA A 32 9.94 -18.24 -10.63
C ALA A 32 10.15 -19.77 -10.78
N GLY A 33 10.65 -20.24 -11.93
CA GLY A 33 10.81 -21.67 -12.21
C GLY A 33 9.48 -22.44 -12.30
N VAL A 34 8.41 -21.81 -12.82
CA VAL A 34 7.07 -22.40 -12.94
C VAL A 34 6.52 -22.35 -14.36
N THR A 35 5.45 -23.11 -14.62
CA THR A 35 4.73 -23.10 -15.90
C THR A 35 3.71 -21.96 -15.98
N ARG A 36 3.30 -21.57 -17.19
CA ARG A 36 2.19 -20.62 -17.41
C ARG A 36 0.87 -21.11 -16.79
N ASP A 37 0.57 -22.40 -16.89
CA ASP A 37 -0.57 -23.01 -16.22
C ASP A 37 -0.54 -22.77 -14.70
N THR A 38 0.64 -22.90 -14.08
CA THR A 38 0.82 -22.59 -12.66
C THR A 38 0.64 -21.10 -12.36
N PHE A 39 1.10 -20.21 -13.24
CA PHE A 39 0.89 -18.77 -13.10
C PHE A 39 -0.60 -18.41 -13.08
N TYR A 40 -1.37 -18.88 -14.06
CA TYR A 40 -2.79 -18.51 -14.19
C TYR A 40 -3.68 -19.10 -13.08
N ARG A 41 -3.20 -20.09 -12.32
CA ARG A 41 -3.85 -20.52 -11.07
C ARG A 41 -3.70 -19.53 -9.92
N HIS A 42 -2.79 -18.56 -10.02
CA HIS A 42 -2.43 -17.65 -8.95
C HIS A 42 -2.70 -16.17 -9.28
N ALA A 43 -2.64 -15.79 -10.56
CA ALA A 43 -2.86 -14.42 -10.99
C ALA A 43 -3.19 -14.33 -12.48
N ASP A 44 -3.91 -13.29 -12.86
CA ASP A 44 -4.25 -13.01 -14.25
C ASP A 44 -3.16 -12.18 -14.97
N ALA A 45 -2.37 -11.41 -14.21
CA ALA A 45 -1.33 -10.53 -14.74
C ALA A 45 -0.15 -10.36 -13.75
N PRO A 46 1.06 -10.01 -14.23
CA PRO A 46 2.22 -9.74 -13.38
C PRO A 46 1.98 -8.66 -12.32
N VAL A 47 1.23 -7.61 -12.67
CA VAL A 47 0.86 -6.54 -11.72
C VAL A 47 0.02 -7.05 -10.56
N SER A 48 -0.82 -8.07 -10.78
CA SER A 48 -1.61 -8.67 -9.69
C SER A 48 -0.71 -9.42 -8.72
N LEU A 49 0.32 -10.14 -9.20
CA LEU A 49 1.33 -10.78 -8.33
C LEU A 49 2.16 -9.75 -7.57
N LEU A 50 2.52 -8.65 -8.23
CA LEU A 50 3.27 -7.56 -7.60
C LEU A 50 2.47 -6.95 -6.45
N ALA A 51 1.22 -6.58 -6.70
CA ALA A 51 0.31 -6.08 -5.68
C ALA A 51 0.16 -7.08 -4.52
N ASP A 52 0.04 -8.37 -4.83
CA ASP A 52 -0.05 -9.44 -3.85
C ASP A 52 1.23 -9.62 -3.01
N ALA A 53 2.40 -9.31 -3.57
CA ALA A 53 3.68 -9.33 -2.88
C ALA A 53 3.79 -8.13 -1.93
N LEU A 54 3.54 -6.91 -2.43
CA LEU A 54 3.53 -5.68 -1.63
C LEU A 54 2.53 -5.76 -0.49
N ARG A 55 1.34 -6.33 -0.73
CA ARG A 55 0.35 -6.57 0.33
C ARG A 55 0.91 -7.45 1.43
N ALA A 56 1.57 -8.56 1.09
CA ALA A 56 2.11 -9.48 2.09
C ALA A 56 3.22 -8.83 2.93
N GLU A 57 4.03 -7.96 2.32
CA GLU A 57 5.04 -7.19 3.04
C GLU A 57 4.39 -6.13 3.94
N LEU A 58 3.43 -5.37 3.44
CA LEU A 58 2.68 -4.38 4.21
C LEU A 58 1.91 -5.00 5.38
N ASP A 59 1.25 -6.14 5.18
CA ASP A 59 0.58 -6.89 6.24
C ASP A 59 1.56 -7.18 7.39
N SER A 60 2.82 -7.49 7.09
CA SER A 60 3.86 -7.73 8.11
C SER A 60 4.39 -6.46 8.78
N VAL A 61 4.50 -5.36 8.03
CA VAL A 61 4.96 -4.04 8.53
C VAL A 61 3.92 -3.42 9.46
N LEU A 62 2.64 -3.65 9.15
CA LEU A 62 1.51 -3.01 9.79
C LEU A 62 0.75 -3.97 10.73
N THR A 63 1.30 -5.17 10.97
CA THR A 63 0.80 -6.04 12.03
C THR A 63 0.94 -5.30 13.37
N GLY A 64 -0.19 -5.02 14.02
CA GLY A 64 -0.21 -4.30 15.30
C GLY A 64 -0.14 -2.78 15.15
N ILE A 65 -0.64 -2.20 14.03
CA ILE A 65 -0.84 -0.73 13.93
C ILE A 65 -1.54 -0.19 15.16
N GLY A 66 -2.60 -0.86 15.64
CA GLY A 66 -3.31 -0.37 16.81
C GLY A 66 -2.56 -0.55 18.14
N ASP A 67 -1.41 -1.22 18.14
CA ASP A 67 -0.49 -1.23 19.28
C ASP A 67 0.57 -0.12 19.16
N LEU A 68 0.57 0.65 18.06
CA LEU A 68 1.46 1.79 17.88
C LEU A 68 0.96 2.99 18.68
N ASP A 69 1.91 3.74 19.24
CA ASP A 69 1.61 4.91 20.08
C ASP A 69 0.96 6.09 19.33
N SER A 70 0.96 6.10 17.98
CA SER A 70 0.33 7.16 17.17
C SER A 70 0.14 6.80 15.69
N LEU A 71 -0.84 7.43 15.03
CA LEU A 71 -0.97 7.40 13.56
C LEU A 71 0.28 7.92 12.84
N SER A 72 1.05 8.84 13.44
CA SER A 72 2.30 9.30 12.84
C SER A 72 3.33 8.19 12.70
N THR A 73 3.36 7.24 13.64
CA THR A 73 4.25 6.07 13.58
C THR A 73 3.80 5.14 12.46
N ALA A 74 2.49 4.86 12.36
CA ALA A 74 1.93 4.03 11.29
C ALA A 74 2.19 4.61 9.89
N GLU A 75 1.96 5.92 9.71
CA GLU A 75 2.23 6.64 8.47
C GLU A 75 3.72 6.59 8.10
N GLY A 76 4.61 6.75 9.08
CA GLY A 76 6.06 6.61 8.88
C GLY A 76 6.46 5.22 8.38
N LEU A 77 5.94 4.15 9.00
CA LEU A 77 6.22 2.76 8.60
C LEU A 77 5.72 2.45 7.18
N LEU A 78 4.53 2.94 6.83
CA LEU A 78 4.00 2.83 5.47
C LEU A 78 4.93 3.52 4.45
N LEU A 79 5.35 4.75 4.74
CA LEU A 79 6.22 5.52 3.85
C LEU A 79 7.64 4.95 3.77
N ASP A 80 8.16 4.37 4.85
CA ASP A 80 9.43 3.63 4.86
C ASP A 80 9.34 2.39 3.96
N HIS A 81 8.24 1.65 4.00
CA HIS A 81 8.01 0.55 3.05
C HIS A 81 7.98 1.07 1.61
N VAL A 82 7.21 2.12 1.33
CA VAL A 82 7.18 2.74 -0.02
C VAL A 82 8.58 3.20 -0.46
N ARG A 83 9.37 3.76 0.46
CA ARG A 83 10.75 4.19 0.22
C ARG A 83 11.68 3.02 -0.11
N ALA A 84 11.53 1.89 0.58
CA ALA A 84 12.31 0.68 0.37
C ALA A 84 12.04 0.07 -1.02
N HIS A 85 10.83 0.22 -1.54
CA HIS A 85 10.41 -0.28 -2.86
C HIS A 85 10.16 0.84 -3.88
N VAL A 86 10.86 1.98 -3.75
CA VAL A 86 10.55 3.19 -4.52
C VAL A 86 10.57 2.98 -6.04
N ASP A 87 11.49 2.17 -6.55
CA ASP A 87 11.60 1.88 -7.98
C ASP A 87 10.41 1.05 -8.49
N VAL A 88 9.91 0.13 -7.66
CA VAL A 88 8.70 -0.65 -7.93
C VAL A 88 7.48 0.26 -7.99
N TYR A 89 7.29 1.12 -6.98
CA TYR A 89 6.16 2.04 -6.92
C TYR A 89 6.20 3.06 -8.07
N ARG A 90 7.37 3.62 -8.39
CA ARG A 90 7.55 4.52 -9.55
C ARG A 90 7.32 3.79 -10.87
N GLY A 91 7.80 2.56 -11.00
CA GLY A 91 7.57 1.71 -12.17
C GLY A 91 6.10 1.33 -12.38
N ALA A 92 5.26 1.46 -11.36
CA ALA A 92 3.81 1.25 -11.43
C ALA A 92 3.00 2.56 -11.60
N LEU A 93 3.64 3.73 -11.69
CA LEU A 93 2.98 5.05 -11.62
C LEU A 93 2.82 5.71 -13.01
N GLN A 94 1.68 5.50 -13.69
CA GLN A 94 1.33 6.15 -14.98
C GLN A 94 -0.20 6.19 -15.27
N PRO A 95 -0.90 7.35 -15.23
CA PRO A 95 -0.55 8.58 -14.51
C PRO A 95 -0.72 8.44 -12.98
N SER A 96 -1.47 7.44 -12.54
CA SER A 96 -1.62 7.01 -11.14
C SER A 96 -0.98 5.64 -10.95
N LEU A 97 -0.90 5.16 -9.71
CA LEU A 97 -0.50 3.78 -9.46
C LEU A 97 -1.40 2.82 -10.23
N ALA A 98 -0.81 1.76 -10.77
CA ALA A 98 -1.54 0.67 -11.41
C ALA A 98 -2.62 0.15 -10.44
N ALA A 99 -3.84 -0.05 -10.96
CA ALA A 99 -5.02 -0.27 -10.13
C ALA A 99 -4.84 -1.34 -9.03
N PRO A 100 -4.24 -2.52 -9.28
CA PRO A 100 -4.03 -3.51 -8.22
C PRO A 100 -3.11 -3.03 -7.09
N VAL A 101 -2.07 -2.25 -7.40
CA VAL A 101 -1.13 -1.70 -6.42
C VAL A 101 -1.81 -0.60 -5.60
N ARG A 102 -2.54 0.28 -6.27
CA ARG A 102 -3.30 1.36 -5.61
C ARG A 102 -4.34 0.80 -4.64
N ASP A 103 -5.10 -0.19 -5.09
CA ASP A 103 -6.14 -0.88 -4.34
C ASP A 103 -5.59 -1.67 -3.13
N VAL A 104 -4.35 -2.19 -3.22
CA VAL A 104 -3.66 -2.75 -2.05
C VAL A 104 -3.35 -1.68 -1.01
N LEU A 105 -2.76 -0.54 -1.41
CA LEU A 105 -2.46 0.54 -0.48
C LEU A 105 -3.73 1.09 0.18
N GLU A 106 -4.79 1.33 -0.59
CA GLU A 106 -6.05 1.85 -0.05
C GLU A 106 -6.66 0.91 0.98
N ARG A 107 -6.71 -0.39 0.70
CA ARG A 107 -7.22 -1.37 1.67
C ARG A 107 -6.37 -1.47 2.93
N VAL A 108 -5.05 -1.45 2.77
CA VAL A 108 -4.12 -1.53 3.89
C VAL A 108 -4.28 -0.31 4.80
N VAL A 109 -4.33 0.90 4.24
CA VAL A 109 -4.54 2.12 5.01
C VAL A 109 -5.93 2.13 5.64
N ALA A 110 -6.97 1.76 4.90
CA ALA A 110 -8.34 1.72 5.43
C ALA A 110 -8.46 0.75 6.61
N ALA A 111 -7.89 -0.46 6.51
CA ALA A 111 -7.90 -1.44 7.59
C ALA A 111 -7.17 -0.92 8.84
N GLY A 112 -6.02 -0.25 8.66
CA GLY A 112 -5.29 0.35 9.78
C GLY A 112 -6.07 1.49 10.46
N LEU A 113 -6.78 2.32 9.68
CA LEU A 113 -7.65 3.38 10.21
C LEU A 113 -8.87 2.81 10.93
N GLU A 114 -9.49 1.74 10.42
CA GLU A 114 -10.57 1.03 11.11
C GLU A 114 -10.08 0.47 12.45
N GLU A 115 -8.92 -0.20 12.47
CA GLU A 115 -8.28 -0.71 13.68
C GLU A 115 -8.01 0.40 14.71
N TRP A 116 -7.60 1.58 14.23
CA TRP A 116 -7.34 2.75 15.06
C TRP A 116 -8.62 3.27 15.72
N LEU A 117 -9.71 3.42 14.95
CA LEU A 117 -11.00 3.85 15.50
C LEU A 117 -11.61 2.83 16.46
N GLU A 118 -11.42 1.53 16.22
CA GLU A 118 -11.87 0.48 17.14
C GLU A 118 -11.19 0.56 18.50
N ARG A 119 -9.91 0.97 18.55
CA ARG A 119 -9.16 1.14 19.80
C ARG A 119 -9.33 2.51 20.44
N HIS A 120 -9.59 3.53 19.64
CA HIS A 120 -9.71 4.93 20.04
C HIS A 120 -11.09 5.51 19.72
N PRO A 121 -12.20 4.90 20.18
CA PRO A 121 -13.53 5.39 19.86
C PRO A 121 -13.78 6.83 20.37
N GLU A 122 -12.99 7.31 21.33
CA GLU A 122 -13.06 8.67 21.88
C GLU A 122 -12.65 9.78 20.91
N ILE A 123 -11.89 9.46 19.85
CA ILE A 123 -11.41 10.47 18.89
C ILE A 123 -12.47 10.79 17.83
N GLU A 124 -13.44 9.89 17.65
CA GLU A 124 -14.50 10.06 16.67
C GLU A 124 -15.31 11.32 16.98
N PRO A 125 -15.38 12.28 16.04
CA PRO A 125 -16.15 13.49 16.26
C PRO A 125 -17.65 13.15 16.33
N PRO A 126 -18.46 13.90 17.10
CA PRO A 126 -19.91 13.65 17.21
C PRO A 126 -20.68 13.68 15.89
N ALA A 127 -20.11 14.27 14.83
CA ALA A 127 -20.69 14.28 13.49
C ALA A 127 -20.49 12.95 12.72
N ILE A 128 -19.69 12.03 13.24
CA ILE A 128 -19.52 10.65 12.75
C ILE A 128 -20.19 9.76 13.79
N ASP A 129 -21.51 9.59 13.68
CA ASP A 129 -22.33 8.88 14.67
C ASP A 129 -22.95 7.57 14.13
N ASP A 130 -22.64 7.21 12.88
CA ASP A 130 -23.07 5.97 12.25
C ASP A 130 -21.98 5.30 11.40
N LEU A 131 -22.20 4.02 11.05
CA LEU A 131 -21.26 3.22 10.27
C LEU A 131 -21.01 3.79 8.86
N PRO A 132 -22.01 4.28 8.10
CA PRO A 132 -21.77 4.92 6.81
C PRO A 132 -20.87 6.16 6.89
N SER A 133 -21.07 7.04 7.87
CA SER A 133 -20.26 8.24 8.07
C SER A 133 -18.82 7.88 8.44
N ARG A 134 -18.63 6.84 9.26
CA ARG A 134 -17.31 6.29 9.57
C ARG A 134 -16.63 5.74 8.31
N ALA A 135 -17.34 4.96 7.52
CA ALA A 135 -16.81 4.40 6.26
C ALA A 135 -16.38 5.49 5.27
N ILE A 136 -17.14 6.60 5.19
CA ILE A 136 -16.76 7.77 4.38
C ILE A 136 -15.48 8.42 4.92
N ALA A 137 -15.37 8.60 6.23
CA ALA A 137 -14.18 9.19 6.84
C ALA A 137 -12.92 8.34 6.63
N VAL A 138 -13.03 7.02 6.79
CA VAL A 138 -11.96 6.05 6.51
C VAL A 138 -11.58 6.08 5.05
N ALA A 139 -12.55 6.01 4.13
CA ALA A 139 -12.28 6.03 2.69
C ALA A 139 -11.64 7.36 2.23
N TYR A 140 -12.07 8.49 2.80
CA TYR A 140 -11.48 9.79 2.53
C TYR A 140 -10.02 9.86 2.96
N ALA A 141 -9.72 9.40 4.19
CA ALA A 141 -8.36 9.37 4.71
C ALA A 141 -7.47 8.38 3.92
N ALA A 142 -7.93 7.16 3.67
CA ALA A 142 -7.18 6.15 2.93
C ALA A 142 -6.88 6.59 1.49
N GLY A 143 -7.90 7.08 0.76
CA GLY A 143 -7.72 7.60 -0.59
C GLY A 143 -6.81 8.83 -0.63
N GLY A 144 -6.93 9.72 0.36
CA GLY A 144 -6.08 10.90 0.53
C GLY A 144 -4.61 10.54 0.78
N THR A 145 -4.33 9.61 1.68
CA THR A 145 -2.98 9.10 1.94
C THR A 145 -2.36 8.50 0.69
N VAL A 146 -3.08 7.64 -0.04
CA VAL A 146 -2.55 7.03 -1.28
C VAL A 146 -2.29 8.09 -2.36
N ALA A 147 -3.18 9.07 -2.52
CA ALA A 147 -2.95 10.18 -3.44
C ALA A 147 -1.72 11.03 -3.04
N ALA A 148 -1.50 11.24 -1.74
CA ALA A 148 -0.33 11.96 -1.25
C ALA A 148 0.98 11.18 -1.46
N ILE A 149 0.96 9.84 -1.30
CA ILE A 149 2.07 8.96 -1.67
C ILE A 149 2.39 9.10 -3.17
N GLU A 150 1.39 9.12 -4.04
CA GLU A 150 1.61 9.34 -5.48
C GLU A 150 2.23 10.71 -5.79
N VAL A 151 1.88 11.76 -5.04
CA VAL A 151 2.52 13.09 -5.14
C VAL A 151 3.98 13.00 -4.69
N TRP A 152 4.24 12.35 -3.56
CA TRP A 152 5.59 12.20 -3.02
C TRP A 152 6.50 11.42 -3.97
N LEU A 153 6.04 10.30 -4.51
CA LEU A 153 6.77 9.50 -5.49
C LEU A 153 7.17 10.32 -6.73
N ARG A 154 6.27 11.18 -7.24
CA ARG A 154 6.50 12.10 -8.36
C ARG A 154 7.46 13.23 -8.03
N SER A 155 7.46 13.71 -6.79
CA SER A 155 8.33 14.82 -6.36
C SER A 155 9.82 14.47 -6.44
N GLY A 156 10.16 13.17 -6.44
CA GLY A 156 11.55 12.72 -6.38
C GLY A 156 12.18 12.82 -4.99
N ALA A 157 11.48 13.42 -4.01
CA ALA A 157 11.96 13.54 -2.64
C ALA A 157 12.16 12.15 -2.00
N ALA A 158 13.19 12.04 -1.19
CA ALA A 158 13.58 10.80 -0.52
C ALA A 158 13.35 10.84 1.00
N ASP A 159 12.97 12.01 1.52
CA ASP A 159 12.78 12.28 2.94
C ASP A 159 11.39 11.80 3.40
N VAL A 160 11.37 10.66 4.10
CA VAL A 160 10.17 10.05 4.68
C VAL A 160 9.58 10.96 5.75
N THR A 161 10.39 11.54 6.62
CA THR A 161 9.92 12.42 7.70
C THR A 161 9.23 13.67 7.16
N TRP A 162 9.75 14.25 6.07
CA TRP A 162 9.06 15.33 5.37
C TRP A 162 7.71 14.89 4.82
N ALA A 163 7.64 13.74 4.16
CA ALA A 163 6.40 13.21 3.59
C ALA A 163 5.37 12.92 4.69
N THR A 164 5.76 12.25 5.77
CA THR A 164 4.91 11.98 6.93
C THR A 164 4.31 13.27 7.49
N ARG A 165 5.15 14.28 7.76
CA ARG A 165 4.67 15.58 8.28
C ARG A 165 3.72 16.27 7.31
N ALA A 166 4.00 16.22 6.01
CA ALA A 166 3.16 16.86 5.00
C ALA A 166 1.78 16.18 4.90
N ILE A 167 1.73 14.85 4.99
CA ILE A 167 0.48 14.08 4.96
C ILE A 167 -0.34 14.35 6.21
N LEU A 168 0.25 14.24 7.40
CA LEU A 168 -0.46 14.48 8.65
C LEU A 168 -0.96 15.93 8.77
N ALA A 169 -0.22 16.90 8.24
CA ALA A 169 -0.65 18.31 8.21
C ALA A 169 -1.86 18.55 7.28
N ALA A 170 -2.13 17.66 6.33
CA ALA A 170 -3.29 17.70 5.46
C ALA A 170 -4.49 16.91 6.02
N SER A 171 -4.27 16.06 7.02
CA SER A 171 -5.30 15.22 7.64
C SER A 171 -6.24 16.02 8.56
N PRO A 172 -7.51 15.62 8.70
CA PRO A 172 -8.38 16.17 9.73
C PRO A 172 -7.77 16.00 11.13
N GLU A 173 -7.72 17.07 11.93
CA GLU A 173 -7.04 17.09 13.24
C GLU A 173 -7.53 16.02 14.22
N TRP A 174 -8.79 15.60 14.12
CA TRP A 174 -9.37 14.62 15.03
C TRP A 174 -8.75 13.22 14.88
N TRP A 175 -8.16 12.89 13.73
CA TRP A 175 -7.39 11.65 13.56
C TRP A 175 -6.13 11.62 14.42
N LEU A 176 -5.59 12.79 14.78
CA LEU A 176 -4.31 12.94 15.48
C LEU A 176 -4.46 13.07 17.00
N ARG A 177 -5.67 12.85 17.52
CA ARG A 177 -5.98 12.96 18.95
C ARG A 177 -5.77 11.66 19.69
#